data_AF-A0A2S5LWU1-F1
#
_entry.id   AF-A0A2S5LWU1-F1
#
_cell.length_a   1.000
_cell.length_b   1.000
_cell.length_c   1.000
_cell.angle_alpha   90.00
_cell.angle_beta   90.00
_cell.angle_gamma   90.00
#
_symmetry.space_group_name_H-M   'P 1'
#
loop_
_entity.id
_entity.type
_entity.pdbx_description
1 polymer ?
#
loop_
_entity_poly.entity_id
_entity_poly.type
_entity_poly.pdbx_seq_one_letter_code
_entity_poly.pdbx_strand_id
1 'polypeptide(L)' 'GLVRVEVQARKEDVALVRGVAAALADPLREAEVRAVLRDVVPSPAPGSLKALLAAAPLEGVDLERPRDLGRDVAF' A
#
# COMPACT_ATOMS: atom_id res chain seq x y z
N GLY A 1 15.66 6.86 -4.65
CA GLY A 1 15.97 8.25 -4.23
C GLY A 1 15.31 8.51 -2.89
N LEU A 2 15.81 9.50 -2.14
CA LEU A 2 15.24 9.88 -0.84
C LEU A 2 14.05 10.83 -1.04
N VAL A 3 13.00 10.67 -0.22
CA VAL A 3 11.79 11.50 -0.23
C VAL A 3 11.58 12.05 1.17
N ARG A 4 11.18 13.32 1.27
CA ARG A 4 10.81 13.93 2.55
C ARG A 4 9.38 13.52 2.93
N VAL A 5 9.22 13.00 4.13
CA VAL A 5 7.92 12.64 4.73
C VAL A 5 7.76 13.41 6.03
N GLU A 6 6.58 14.00 6.23
CA GLU A 6 6.21 14.61 7.51
C GLU A 6 5.36 13.62 8.31
N VAL A 7 5.71 13.43 9.58
CA VAL A 7 5.08 12.43 10.45
C VAL A 7 4.75 13.03 11.80
N GLN A 8 3.69 12.51 12.42
CA GLN A 8 3.36 12.78 13.82
C GLN A 8 3.71 11.54 14.64
N ALA A 9 4.35 11.74 15.78
CA ALA A 9 4.72 10.68 16.71
C ALA A 9 4.64 11.22 18.14
N ARG A 10 4.57 10.31 19.13
CA ARG A 10 4.71 10.72 20.53
C ARG A 10 6.11 11.28 20.76
N LYS A 11 6.24 12.19 21.73
CA LYS A 11 7.50 12.93 21.97
C LYS A 11 8.65 11.98 22.27
N GLU A 12 8.38 10.92 23.02
CA GLU A 12 9.30 9.84 23.38
C GLU A 12 9.82 9.05 22.17
N ASP A 13 9.02 8.95 21.10
CA ASP A 13 9.34 8.14 19.92
C ASP A 13 10.10 8.92 18.82
N VAL A 14 10.18 10.26 18.93
CA VAL A 14 10.78 11.11 17.88
C VAL A 14 12.22 10.71 17.56
N ALA A 15 13.01 10.38 18.58
CA ALA A 15 14.40 9.95 18.40
C ALA A 15 14.48 8.61 17.65
N LEU A 16 13.59 7.66 17.97
CA LEU A 16 13.51 6.36 17.33
C LEU A 16 13.12 6.51 15.85
N VAL A 17 12.09 7.31 15.54
CA VAL A 17 11.64 7.55 14.15
C VAL A 17 12.78 8.13 13.30
N ARG A 18 13.54 9.10 13.84
CA ARG A 18 14.72 9.66 13.16
C ARG A 18 15.80 8.61 12.94
N GLY A 19 16.06 7.75 13.93
CA GLY A 19 17.02 6.66 13.80
C GLY A 19 16.63 5.64 12.73
N VAL A 20 15.35 5.29 12.65
CA VAL A 20 14.80 4.42 11.60
C VAL A 20 14.99 5.05 10.21
N ALA A 21 14.66 6.32 10.04
CA ALA A 21 14.84 7.03 8.77
C ALA A 21 16.31 7.08 8.35
N ALA A 22 17.24 7.33 9.29
CA ALA A 22 18.67 7.32 9.02
C ALA A 22 19.17 5.92 8.63
N ALA A 23 18.72 4.86 9.31
CA ALA A 23 19.12 3.50 9.01
C ALA A 23 18.58 2.99 7.66
N LEU A 24 17.39 3.46 7.25
CA LEU A 24 16.83 3.20 5.91
C LEU A 24 17.53 3.99 4.79
N ALA A 25 18.26 5.05 5.13
CA ALA A 25 19.05 5.83 4.17
C ALA A 25 20.50 5.30 4.02
N ASP A 26 20.93 4.38 4.88
CA ASP A 26 22.26 3.75 4.85
C ASP A 26 22.24 2.48 3.97
N PRO A 27 22.91 2.46 2.81
CA PRO A 27 22.88 1.31 1.90
C PRO A 27 23.40 0.01 2.51
N LEU A 28 24.26 0.08 3.54
CA LEU A 28 24.81 -1.11 4.19
C LEU A 28 23.80 -1.77 5.14
N ARG A 29 22.81 -1.01 5.61
CA ARG A 29 21.86 -1.45 6.66
C ARG A 29 20.42 -1.47 6.19
N GLU A 30 20.12 -0.78 5.10
CA GLU A 30 18.79 -0.58 4.53
C GLU A 30 18.00 -1.89 4.40
N ALA A 31 18.62 -2.93 3.82
CA ALA A 31 17.95 -4.17 3.50
C ALA A 31 17.47 -4.92 4.76
N GLU A 32 18.34 -5.03 5.76
CA GLU A 32 18.05 -5.70 7.04
C GLU A 32 16.98 -4.94 7.82
N VAL A 33 17.16 -3.63 7.97
CA VAL A 33 16.22 -2.77 8.71
C VAL A 33 14.85 -2.79 8.06
N ARG A 34 14.78 -2.74 6.72
CA ARG A 34 13.52 -2.84 5.98
C ARG A 34 12.83 -4.17 6.19
N ALA A 35 13.57 -5.29 6.26
CA ALA A 35 12.98 -6.60 6.50
C ALA A 35 12.30 -6.66 7.87
N VAL A 36 12.99 -6.21 8.93
CA VAL A 36 12.44 -6.14 10.29
C VAL A 36 11.21 -5.24 10.36
N LEU A 37 11.28 -4.04 9.76
CA LEU A 37 10.15 -3.10 9.78
C LEU A 37 8.91 -3.65 9.08
N ARG A 38 9.06 -4.42 8.00
CA ARG A 38 7.91 -5.05 7.32
C ARG A 38 7.25 -6.15 8.15
N ASP A 39 8.03 -6.81 9.01
CA ASP A 39 7.53 -7.85 9.90
C ASP A 39 6.74 -7.24 11.07
N VAL A 40 7.28 -6.16 11.68
CA VAL A 40 6.71 -5.55 12.89
C VAL A 40 5.67 -4.47 12.63
N VAL A 41 5.75 -3.77 11.49
CA VAL A 41 4.79 -2.74 11.10
C VAL A 41 3.90 -3.32 10.01
N PRO A 42 2.62 -3.60 10.29
CA PRO A 42 1.70 -4.01 9.25
C PRO A 42 1.65 -2.88 8.22
N SER A 43 2.15 -3.17 7.02
CA SER A 43 1.98 -2.26 5.90
C SER A 43 0.47 -2.01 5.75
N PRO A 44 -0.02 -0.76 5.73
CA PRO A 44 -1.35 -0.51 5.24
C PRO A 44 -1.29 -0.92 3.77
N ALA A 45 -1.66 -2.17 3.49
CA ALA A 45 -1.81 -2.63 2.14
C ALA A 45 -2.75 -1.60 1.49
N PRO A 46 -2.39 -0.99 0.36
CA PRO A 46 -3.44 -0.46 -0.50
C PRO A 46 -4.36 -1.66 -0.68
N GLY A 47 -5.61 -1.55 -0.18
CA GLY A 47 -6.51 -2.70 -0.13
C GLY A 47 -6.39 -3.42 -1.46
N SER A 48 -6.04 -4.71 -1.43
CA SER A 48 -5.83 -5.44 -2.69
C SER A 48 -7.05 -5.20 -3.58
N LEU A 49 -6.91 -5.22 -4.91
CA LEU A 49 -8.07 -5.04 -5.79
C LEU A 49 -9.24 -5.94 -5.35
N LYS A 50 -8.94 -7.16 -4.92
CA LYS A 50 -9.90 -8.08 -4.30
C LYS A 50 -10.56 -7.53 -3.03
N ALA A 51 -9.82 -6.91 -2.12
CA ALA A 51 -10.36 -6.29 -0.91
C ALA A 51 -11.24 -5.07 -1.23
N LEU A 52 -10.85 -4.26 -2.23
CA LEU A 52 -11.67 -3.14 -2.70
C LEU A 52 -12.96 -3.63 -3.36
N LEU A 53 -12.90 -4.68 -4.18
CA LEU A 53 -14.08 -5.30 -4.79
C LEU A 53 -14.99 -5.94 -3.74
N ALA A 54 -14.43 -6.57 -2.71
CA ALA A 54 -15.20 -7.14 -1.61
C ALA A 54 -15.91 -6.07 -0.74
N ALA A 55 -15.37 -4.86 -0.70
CA ALA A 55 -15.96 -3.72 0.01
C ALA A 55 -16.88 -2.85 -0.87
N ALA A 56 -16.98 -3.15 -2.17
CA ALA A 56 -17.80 -2.37 -3.09
C ALA A 56 -19.30 -2.72 -2.89
N PRO A 57 -20.21 -1.73 -2.95
CA PRO A 57 -21.63 -1.99 -3.01
C PRO A 57 -21.96 -2.72 -4.31
N LEU A 58 -22.53 -3.91 -4.22
CA LEU A 58 -22.91 -4.74 -5.37
C LEU A 58 -24.38 -4.55 -5.77
N GLU A 59 -25.11 -3.65 -5.08
CA GLU A 59 -26.48 -3.31 -5.40
C GLU A 59 -26.60 -2.85 -6.87
N GLY A 60 -27.35 -3.61 -7.68
CA GLY A 60 -27.57 -3.32 -9.09
C GLY A 60 -26.49 -3.83 -10.05
N VAL A 61 -25.48 -4.55 -9.57
CA VAL A 61 -24.49 -5.23 -10.42
C VAL A 61 -24.98 -6.62 -10.78
N ASP A 62 -25.23 -6.85 -12.07
CA ASP A 62 -25.56 -8.18 -12.59
C ASP A 62 -24.27 -9.00 -12.84
N LEU A 63 -23.94 -9.88 -11.90
CA LEU A 63 -22.79 -10.78 -11.97
C LEU A 63 -23.02 -11.98 -12.90
N GLU A 64 -24.28 -12.27 -13.24
CA GLU A 64 -24.68 -13.38 -14.12
C GLU A 64 -24.83 -12.91 -15.58
N ARG A 65 -24.51 -11.64 -15.86
CA ARG A 65 -24.64 -11.06 -17.20
C ARG A 65 -23.89 -11.96 -18.20
N PRO A 66 -24.59 -12.53 -19.21
CA PRO A 66 -23.94 -13.33 -20.23
C PRO A 66 -22.92 -12.49 -20.99
N ARG A 67 -21.82 -13.14 -21.37
CA ARG A 67 -20.68 -12.49 -22.03
C ARG A 67 -21.16 -11.77 -23.30
N ASP A 68 -21.09 -10.45 -23.29
CA ASP A 68 -21.41 -9.59 -24.43
C ASP A 68 -20.20 -9.59 -25.38
N LEU A 69 -20.36 -10.20 -26.56
CA LEU A 69 -19.30 -10.27 -27.58
C LEU A 69 -19.13 -8.95 -28.36
N GLY A 70 -19.87 -7.91 -27.98
CA GLY A 70 -19.76 -6.58 -28.54
C GLY A 70 -20.75 -6.34 -29.68
N ARG A 71 -20.69 -5.11 -30.21
CA ARG A 71 -21.47 -4.66 -31.36
C ARG A 71 -20.50 -4.39 -32.50
N ASP A 72 -20.96 -4.58 -33.74
CA ASP A 72 -20.17 -4.25 -34.92
C ASP A 72 -19.71 -2.78 -34.86
N VAL A 73 -18.40 -2.57 -34.94
CA VAL A 73 -17.79 -1.24 -34.95
C VAL A 73 -17.50 -0.90 -36.42
N ALA A 74 -18.22 0.08 -36.96
CA ALA A 74 -17.92 0.63 -38.27
C ALA A 74 -16.78 1.66 -38.13
N PHE A 75 -15.77 1.54 -38.99
CA PHE A 75 -14.68 2.50 -39.13
C PHE A 75 -15.03 3.55 -40.20
#